data_AF-A0A7Y5QJV2-F1
#
_entry.id   AF-A0A7Y5QJV2-F1
#
_cell.length_a   1.000
_cell.length_b   1.000
_cell.length_c   1.000
_cell.angle_alpha   90.00
_cell.angle_beta   90.00
_cell.angle_gamma   90.00
#
_symmetry.space_group_name_H-M   'P 1'
#
loop_
_entity.id
_entity.type
_entity.pdbx_description
1 polymer ?
#
loop_
_entity_poly.entity_id
_entity_poly.type
_entity_poly.pdbx_seq_one_letter_code
_entity_poly.pdbx_strand_id
1 'polypeptide(L)'
;MPERKNEQRVDAAAVQGAGAYVIVRPLTYGEAKAIRRRAADLSEAEQSALSDLLLIDKVVGWNWVDAAGQPLPLPASDPGVLERLTLEEVTFLSAAVSGDPNVGGG
;
A
#
# COMPACT_ATOMS: atom_id res chain seq x y z
N MET A 1 8.63 28.93 2.57
CA MET A 1 7.28 28.55 2.11
C MET A 1 6.97 27.17 2.68
N PRO A 2 5.75 26.88 3.16
CA PRO A 2 5.43 25.53 3.60
C PRO A 2 5.37 24.58 2.39
N GLU A 3 5.94 23.38 2.54
CA GLU A 3 5.88 22.29 1.55
C GLU A 3 5.03 21.15 2.09
N ARG A 4 4.17 20.58 1.24
CA ARG A 4 3.36 19.42 1.59
C ARG A 4 4.27 18.19 1.63
N LYS A 5 4.22 17.42 2.73
CA LYS A 5 4.80 16.07 2.76
C LYS A 5 3.99 15.18 1.82
N ASN A 6 4.62 14.70 0.76
CA ASN A 6 3.98 13.90 -0.28
C ASN A 6 4.21 12.39 -0.10
N GLU A 7 5.07 12.02 0.86
CA GLU A 7 5.43 10.64 1.16
C GLU A 7 5.41 10.43 2.67
N GLN A 8 4.91 9.27 3.08
CA GLN A 8 4.82 8.84 4.46
C GLN A 8 5.48 7.48 4.60
N ARG A 9 6.48 7.39 5.49
CA ARG A 9 7.06 6.11 5.90
C ARG A 9 6.21 5.52 7.02
N VAL A 10 5.82 4.27 6.88
CA VAL A 10 5.02 3.50 7.84
C VAL A 10 5.84 2.30 8.29
N ASP A 11 5.89 2.08 9.61
CA ASP A 11 6.53 0.90 10.18
C ASP A 11 5.73 -0.36 9.84
N ALA A 12 6.42 -1.37 9.32
CA ALA A 12 5.84 -2.63 8.86
C ALA A 12 6.33 -3.80 9.70
N ALA A 13 6.82 -3.56 10.93
CA ALA A 13 7.42 -4.62 11.73
C ALA A 13 6.44 -5.73 12.11
N ALA A 14 5.15 -5.41 12.20
CA ALA A 14 4.09 -6.38 12.46
C ALA A 14 3.97 -7.47 11.38
N VAL A 15 4.26 -7.13 10.11
CA VAL A 15 4.06 -8.05 8.96
C VAL A 15 5.35 -8.57 8.34
N GLN A 16 6.45 -7.82 8.46
CA GLN A 16 7.74 -8.15 7.83
C GLN A 16 8.92 -8.19 8.83
N GLY A 17 8.63 -8.04 10.13
CA GLY A 17 9.63 -8.12 11.18
C GLY A 17 10.40 -6.81 11.44
N ALA A 18 11.22 -6.81 12.48
CA ALA A 18 11.85 -5.59 13.01
C ALA A 18 12.64 -4.80 11.95
N GLY A 19 12.36 -3.50 11.86
CA GLY A 19 13.01 -2.57 10.92
C GLY A 19 12.41 -2.58 9.51
N ALA A 20 11.39 -3.40 9.24
CA ALA A 20 10.64 -3.35 7.99
C ALA A 20 9.80 -2.06 7.89
N TYR A 21 9.70 -1.50 6.69
CA TYR A 21 8.94 -0.30 6.43
C TYR A 21 8.36 -0.29 5.01
N VAL A 22 7.32 0.51 4.83
CA VAL A 22 6.82 0.94 3.52
C VAL A 22 6.81 2.46 3.45
N ILE A 23 6.96 3.01 2.25
CA ILE A 23 6.80 4.42 1.94
C ILE A 23 5.62 4.53 0.99
N VAL A 24 4.59 5.25 1.41
CA VAL A 24 3.37 5.46 0.64
C VAL A 24 3.18 6.93 0.30
N ARG A 25 2.55 7.20 -0.84
CA ARG A 25 2.00 8.51 -1.16
C ARG A 25 0.55 8.57 -0.65
N PRO A 26 0.23 9.45 0.32
CA PRO A 26 -1.12 9.53 0.85
C PRO A 26 -2.12 9.93 -0.23
N LEU A 27 -3.33 9.37 -0.16
CA LEU A 27 -4.43 9.84 -0.99
C LEU A 27 -4.81 11.26 -0.63
N THR A 28 -5.02 12.08 -1.66
CA THR A 28 -5.78 13.31 -1.48
C THR A 28 -7.25 12.97 -1.20
N TYR A 29 -7.95 13.87 -0.51
CA TYR A 29 -9.39 13.73 -0.28
C TYR A 29 -10.17 13.58 -1.60
N GLY A 30 -9.73 14.24 -2.67
CA GLY A 30 -10.33 14.14 -4.00
C GLY A 30 -10.22 12.74 -4.59
N GLU A 31 -9.02 12.14 -4.54
CA GLU A 31 -8.79 10.75 -4.97
C GLU A 31 -9.62 9.77 -4.14
N ALA A 32 -9.59 9.89 -2.82
CA ALA A 32 -10.37 9.03 -1.92
C ALA A 32 -11.88 9.10 -2.21
N LYS A 33 -12.41 10.30 -2.46
CA LYS A 33 -13.82 10.50 -2.84
C LYS A 33 -14.14 9.88 -4.20
N ALA A 34 -13.24 9.98 -5.18
CA ALA A 34 -13.44 9.39 -6.50
C ALA A 34 -13.43 7.85 -6.45
N ILE A 35 -12.51 7.26 -5.68
CA ILE A 35 -12.42 5.82 -5.46
C ILE A 35 -13.70 5.30 -4.81
N ARG A 36 -14.16 5.93 -3.72
CA ARG A 36 -15.41 5.53 -3.04
C ARG A 36 -16.63 5.56 -3.95
N ARG A 37 -16.72 6.57 -4.82
CA ARG A 37 -17.82 6.67 -5.80
C ARG A 37 -17.76 5.55 -6.82
N ARG A 38 -16.57 5.23 -7.34
CA ARG A 38 -16.40 4.15 -8.31
C ARG A 38 -16.69 2.79 -7.68
N ALA A 39 -16.12 2.52 -6.51
CA ALA A 39 -16.23 1.23 -5.84
C ALA A 39 -17.69 0.81 -5.54
N ALA A 40 -18.61 1.76 -5.33
CA ALA A 40 -20.01 1.49 -5.07
C ALA A 40 -20.75 0.77 -6.22
N ASP A 41 -20.27 0.96 -7.46
CA ASP A 41 -20.91 0.42 -8.67
C ASP A 41 -20.12 -0.77 -9.27
N LEU A 42 -18.99 -1.15 -8.67
CA LEU A 42 -18.11 -2.19 -9.18
C LEU A 42 -18.43 -3.56 -8.58
N SER A 43 -18.29 -4.60 -9.40
CA SER A 43 -18.25 -5.99 -8.91
C SER A 43 -17.05 -6.23 -8.00
N GLU A 44 -17.08 -7.32 -7.23
CA GLU A 44 -15.97 -7.70 -6.34
C GLU A 44 -14.62 -7.83 -7.09
N ALA A 45 -14.64 -8.45 -8.28
CA ALA A 45 -13.45 -8.58 -9.12
C ALA A 45 -12.89 -7.21 -9.56
N GLU A 46 -13.76 -6.27 -9.92
CA GLU A 46 -13.35 -4.91 -10.31
C GLU A 46 -12.88 -4.08 -9.11
N GLN A 47 -13.47 -4.28 -7.92
CA GLN A 47 -13.00 -3.65 -6.68
C GLN A 47 -11.60 -4.14 -6.31
N SER A 48 -11.33 -5.44 -6.47
CA SER A 48 -9.99 -6.00 -6.27
C SER A 48 -8.99 -5.38 -7.24
N ALA A 49 -9.31 -5.35 -8.53
CA ALA A 49 -8.44 -4.74 -9.54
C ALA A 49 -8.17 -3.25 -9.28
N LEU A 50 -9.18 -2.50 -8.81
CA LEU A 50 -9.01 -1.10 -8.42
C LEU A 50 -8.07 -0.95 -7.21
N SER A 51 -8.16 -1.86 -6.26
CA SER A 51 -7.30 -1.88 -5.07
C SER A 51 -5.85 -2.16 -5.46
N ASP A 52 -5.60 -3.13 -6.34
CA ASP A 52 -4.26 -3.45 -6.83
C ASP A 52 -3.63 -2.25 -7.56
N LEU A 53 -4.39 -1.59 -8.45
CA LEU A 53 -3.93 -0.39 -9.14
C LEU A 53 -3.57 0.75 -8.17
N LEU A 54 -4.32 0.86 -7.07
CA LEU A 54 -4.05 1.85 -6.03
C LEU A 54 -2.74 1.53 -5.29
N LEU A 55 -2.52 0.27 -4.94
CA LEU A 55 -1.26 -0.16 -4.31
C LEU A 55 -0.07 0.05 -5.25
N ILE A 56 -0.24 -0.26 -6.54
CA ILE A 56 0.77 -0.05 -7.58
C ILE A 56 1.19 1.41 -7.70
N ASP A 57 0.24 2.34 -7.65
CA ASP A 57 0.52 3.78 -7.77
C ASP A 57 1.06 4.40 -6.46
N LYS A 58 0.52 3.97 -5.32
CA LYS A 58 0.74 4.66 -4.03
C LYS A 58 1.88 4.07 -3.21
N VAL A 59 2.29 2.83 -3.44
CA VAL A 59 3.47 2.26 -2.79
C VAL A 59 4.72 2.63 -3.59
N VAL A 60 5.56 3.48 -3.01
CA VAL A 60 6.71 4.08 -3.71
C VAL A 60 8.07 3.68 -3.15
N GLY A 61 8.07 2.93 -2.04
CA GLY A 61 9.27 2.35 -1.45
C GLY A 61 8.94 1.32 -0.39
N TRP A 62 9.80 0.34 -0.19
CA TRP A 62 9.80 -0.56 0.97
C TRP A 62 11.17 -1.26 1.07
N ASN A 63 11.42 -1.98 2.14
CA ASN A 63 12.55 -2.91 2.28
C ASN A 63 12.09 -4.37 2.48
N TRP A 64 10.92 -4.71 1.93
CA TRP A 64 10.32 -6.02 2.12
C TRP A 64 11.07 -7.12 1.37
N VAL A 65 11.02 -8.32 1.93
CA VAL A 65 11.69 -9.51 1.40
C VAL A 65 10.71 -10.66 1.23
N ASP A 66 11.05 -11.61 0.38
CA ASP A 66 10.32 -12.87 0.25
C ASP A 66 10.68 -13.86 1.37
N ALA A 67 10.09 -15.06 1.32
CA ALA A 67 10.35 -16.13 2.27
C ALA A 67 11.81 -16.62 2.30
N ALA A 68 12.60 -16.34 1.26
CA ALA A 68 14.03 -16.64 1.19
C ALA A 68 14.91 -15.45 1.61
N GLY A 69 14.31 -14.36 2.09
CA GLY A 69 15.01 -13.13 2.47
C GLY A 69 15.52 -12.31 1.28
N GLN A 70 15.05 -12.60 0.06
CA GLN A 70 15.43 -11.82 -1.12
C GLN A 70 14.57 -10.57 -1.23
N PRO A 71 15.14 -9.41 -1.59
CA PRO A 71 14.38 -8.18 -1.74
C PRO A 71 13.26 -8.30 -2.78
N LEU A 72 12.05 -7.87 -2.42
CA LEU A 72 10.92 -7.81 -3.34
C LEU A 72 10.96 -6.50 -4.17
N PRO A 73 10.71 -6.56 -5.49
CA PRO A 73 10.62 -5.36 -6.32
C PRO A 73 9.40 -4.52 -5.93
N LEU A 74 9.41 -3.23 -6.26
CA LEU A 74 8.24 -2.39 -6.01
C LEU A 74 7.08 -2.74 -6.97
N PRO A 75 5.81 -2.57 -6.54
CA PRO A 75 4.64 -2.85 -7.37
C PRO A 75 4.62 -2.06 -8.69
N ALA A 76 5.14 -0.82 -8.69
CA ALA A 76 5.26 -0.01 -9.89
C ALA A 76 6.26 -0.58 -10.92
N SER A 77 7.26 -1.34 -10.46
CA SER A 77 8.25 -2.00 -11.33
C SER A 77 7.83 -3.41 -11.73
N ASP A 78 7.12 -4.12 -10.85
CA ASP A 78 6.62 -5.47 -11.07
C ASP A 78 5.24 -5.62 -10.38
N PRO A 79 4.13 -5.37 -11.10
CA PRO A 79 2.78 -5.50 -10.54
C PRO A 79 2.46 -6.89 -9.98
N GLY A 80 3.07 -7.94 -10.55
CA GLY A 80 2.92 -9.32 -10.09
C GLY A 80 3.51 -9.56 -8.70
N VAL A 81 4.23 -8.59 -8.12
CA VAL A 81 4.69 -8.67 -6.73
C VAL A 81 3.55 -8.83 -5.73
N LEU A 82 2.38 -8.23 -6.00
CA LEU A 82 1.25 -8.29 -5.07
C LEU A 82 0.74 -9.73 -4.89
N GLU A 83 0.81 -10.56 -5.92
CA GLU A 83 0.43 -11.99 -5.86
C GLU A 83 1.39 -12.84 -5.02
N ARG A 84 2.61 -12.33 -4.77
CA ARG A 84 3.62 -13.00 -3.93
C ARG A 84 3.51 -12.60 -2.46
N LEU A 85 2.76 -11.54 -2.17
CA LEU A 85 2.54 -11.08 -0.80
C LEU A 85 1.50 -11.96 -0.10
N THR A 86 1.64 -12.09 1.20
CA THR A 86 0.63 -12.69 2.05
C THR A 86 -0.61 -11.80 2.15
N LEU A 87 -1.75 -12.38 2.54
CA LEU A 87 -2.98 -11.60 2.75
C LEU A 87 -2.81 -10.51 3.82
N GLU A 88 -2.02 -10.79 4.86
CA GLU A 88 -1.76 -9.84 5.94
C GLU A 88 -0.97 -8.62 5.44
N GLU A 89 0.04 -8.86 4.60
CA GLU A 89 0.84 -7.82 3.94
C GLU A 89 0.00 -6.95 3.00
N VAL A 90 -0.85 -7.54 2.16
CA VAL A 90 -1.73 -6.78 1.25
C VAL A 90 -2.75 -5.94 2.05
N THR A 91 -3.29 -6.51 3.13
CA THR A 91 -4.20 -5.81 4.05
C THR A 91 -3.51 -4.61 4.70
N PHE A 92 -2.27 -4.80 5.16
CA PHE A 92 -1.44 -3.74 5.73
C PHE A 92 -1.18 -2.62 4.71
N LEU A 93 -0.78 -2.95 3.47
CA LEU A 93 -0.54 -1.96 2.41
C LEU A 93 -1.81 -1.15 2.09
N SER A 94 -2.96 -1.83 2.01
CA SER A 94 -4.25 -1.19 1.71
C SER A 94 -4.65 -0.18 2.79
N ALA A 95 -4.43 -0.55 4.05
CA ALA A 95 -4.68 0.33 5.19
C ALA A 95 -3.69 1.50 5.25
N ALA A 96 -2.40 1.24 4.99
CA ALA A 96 -1.35 2.27 4.92
C ALA A 96 -1.65 3.33 3.84
N VAL A 97 -2.03 2.90 2.64
CA VAL A 97 -2.39 3.81 1.52
C VAL A 97 -3.66 4.60 1.81
N SER A 98 -4.62 4.01 2.51
CA SER A 98 -5.87 4.66 2.91
C SER A 98 -5.68 5.68 4.05
N GLY A 99 -4.51 5.70 4.69
CA GLY A 99 -4.20 6.58 5.81
C GLY A 99 -4.91 6.18 7.11
N ASP A 100 -5.17 4.89 7.31
CA ASP A 100 -5.75 4.40 8.55
C ASP A 100 -4.77 4.66 9.73
N PRO A 101 -5.19 5.42 10.76
CA PRO A 101 -4.31 5.80 11.86
C PRO A 101 -3.82 4.63 12.72
N ASN A 102 -4.41 3.44 12.58
CA ASN A 102 -4.03 2.26 13.35
C ASN A 102 -2.89 1.44 12.70
N VAL A 103 -2.42 1.83 11.52
CA VAL A 103 -1.38 1.11 10.78
C VAL A 103 0.00 1.59 11.23
N GLY A 104 0.78 0.71 11.86
CA GLY A 104 2.14 1.00 12.35
C GLY A 104 2.20 1.65 13.74
N GLY A 105 1.10 1.63 14.49
CA GLY A 105 1.07 2.04 15.90
C GLY A 105 1.42 0.88 16.83
N GLY A 106 2.72 0.57 16.94
CA GLY A 106 3.30 -0.36 17.92
C GLY A 106 4.32 0.36 18.79
#